data_AF-M1DC17-F1
#
_entry.id   AF-M1DC17-F1
#
_cell.length_a   1.000
_cell.length_b   1.000
_cell.length_c   1.000
_cell.angle_alpha   90.00
_cell.angle_beta   90.00
_cell.angle_gamma   90.00
#
_symmetry.space_group_name_H-M   'P 1'
#
loop_
_entity.id
_entity.type
_entity.pdbx_description
1 polymer ?
#
loop_
_entity_poly.entity_id
_entity_poly.type
_entity_poly.pdbx_seq_one_letter_code
_entity_poly.pdbx_strand_id
1 'polypeptide(L)'
;MPISSTNIGWIEAEYLTDHTEEKQKEVTTTESILAEAFLPTPTAGPSGTSNSIATLPDTLGSSVAALPPRPTVVVASRSPITQASLIQMGQLRQSPDRRAANLETSIPVMIQTTLTNIVAPMKATIDAFEARIAMCECDQGATYEVTTLKATITALRNDVDQFKDTDMSMVLGTVEIADVPEMSSATTRNEDRVQ
;
A
#
# COMPACT_ATOMS: atom_id res chain seq x y z
N MET A 1 7.60 9.66 32.82
CA MET A 1 6.21 9.29 33.11
C MET A 1 5.66 8.50 31.93
N PRO A 2 5.35 7.20 32.08
CA PRO A 2 4.67 6.45 31.04
C PRO A 2 3.17 6.79 31.03
N ILE A 3 2.61 7.06 29.85
CA ILE A 3 1.19 7.32 29.64
C ILE A 3 0.52 5.95 29.43
N SER A 4 -0.31 5.54 30.37
CA SER A 4 -0.97 4.23 30.42
C SER A 4 -2.08 4.11 29.37
N SER A 5 -2.07 2.98 28.67
CA SER A 5 -2.96 2.53 27.58
C SER A 5 -4.39 2.17 28.05
N THR A 6 -5.14 3.14 28.60
CA THR A 6 -6.51 2.89 29.12
C THR A 6 -7.61 3.61 28.31
N ASN A 7 -7.28 4.35 27.25
CA ASN A 7 -8.25 5.22 26.58
C ASN A 7 -8.80 4.73 25.22
N ILE A 8 -8.45 3.52 24.77
CA ILE A 8 -8.91 3.00 23.47
C ILE A 8 -10.36 2.48 23.55
N GLY A 9 -10.77 1.93 24.69
CA GLY A 9 -12.13 1.37 24.83
C GLY A 9 -13.25 2.42 24.92
N TRP A 10 -12.94 3.67 25.28
CA TRP A 10 -13.96 4.72 25.41
C TRP A 10 -14.39 5.26 24.03
N ILE A 11 -13.46 5.37 23.09
CA ILE A 11 -13.73 5.95 21.76
C ILE A 11 -14.68 5.04 20.94
N GLU A 12 -14.59 3.71 21.07
CA GLU A 12 -15.48 2.79 20.36
C GLU A 12 -16.93 2.83 20.87
N ALA A 13 -17.14 3.07 22.18
CA ALA A 13 -18.48 3.15 22.76
C ALA A 13 -19.20 4.46 22.42
N GLU A 14 -18.46 5.56 22.27
CA GLU A 14 -19.01 6.86 21.87
C GLU A 14 -19.44 6.85 20.39
N TYR A 15 -18.63 6.26 19.49
CA TYR A 15 -18.95 6.15 18.06
C TYR A 15 -20.23 5.33 17.77
N LEU A 16 -20.49 4.29 18.56
CA LEU A 16 -21.67 3.43 18.34
C LEU A 16 -22.98 4.10 18.78
N THR A 17 -22.92 5.11 19.66
CA THR A 17 -24.10 5.76 20.22
C THR A 17 -24.69 6.81 19.25
N ASP A 18 -23.83 7.59 18.58
CA ASP A 18 -24.25 8.62 17.60
C ASP A 18 -25.01 8.03 16.39
N HIS A 19 -24.69 6.80 15.99
CA HIS A 19 -25.26 6.19 14.78
C HIS A 19 -26.72 5.71 14.95
N THR A 20 -27.23 5.67 16.18
CA THR A 20 -28.59 5.22 16.51
C THR A 20 -29.63 6.34 16.56
N GLU A 21 -29.24 7.60 16.77
CA GLU A 21 -30.19 8.72 16.88
C GLU A 21 -30.53 9.40 15.53
N GLU A 22 -29.73 9.24 14.48
CA GLU A 22 -30.01 9.86 13.17
C GLU A 22 -31.12 9.18 12.34
N LYS A 23 -31.81 8.16 12.87
CA LYS A 23 -32.86 7.42 12.12
C LYS A 23 -34.31 7.92 12.32
N GLN A 24 -34.55 9.08 12.94
CA GLN A 24 -35.93 9.54 13.20
C GLN A 24 -36.34 10.91 12.62
N LYS A 25 -35.56 11.52 11.72
CA LYS A 25 -35.98 12.76 11.06
C LYS A 25 -35.75 12.79 9.56
N GLU A 26 -36.41 11.90 8.82
CA GLU A 26 -36.73 12.20 7.42
C GLU A 26 -37.96 11.43 6.94
N VAL A 27 -39.14 11.94 7.33
CA VAL A 27 -40.42 11.61 6.69
C VAL A 27 -40.90 12.90 6.02
N THR A 28 -40.50 13.14 4.77
CA THR A 28 -41.27 13.97 3.83
C THR A 28 -41.01 13.48 2.40
N THR A 29 -41.98 12.71 1.93
CA THR A 29 -42.32 12.29 0.58
C THR A 29 -41.72 13.13 -0.56
N THR A 30 -40.86 12.52 -1.37
CA THR A 30 -40.71 12.87 -2.79
C THR A 30 -40.62 11.57 -3.58
N GLU A 31 -41.76 11.14 -4.10
CA GLU A 31 -41.81 10.13 -5.17
C GLU A 31 -41.05 10.66 -6.38
N SER A 32 -39.87 10.11 -6.63
CA SER A 32 -39.25 10.20 -7.95
C SER A 32 -38.86 8.81 -8.41
N ILE A 33 -39.60 8.35 -9.42
CA ILE A 33 -39.44 7.11 -10.15
C ILE A 33 -38.10 7.20 -10.90
N LEU A 34 -37.08 6.48 -10.43
CA LEU A 34 -35.83 6.33 -11.16
C LEU A 34 -35.82 4.97 -11.85
N ALA A 35 -35.84 5.02 -13.18
CA ALA A 35 -35.81 3.87 -14.06
C ALA A 35 -34.51 3.06 -13.88
N GLU A 36 -34.67 1.76 -13.64
CA GLU A 36 -33.61 0.76 -13.67
C GLU A 36 -32.86 0.80 -15.01
N ALA A 37 -31.56 1.08 -14.95
CA ALA A 37 -30.62 0.66 -15.99
C ALA A 37 -29.57 -0.24 -15.33
N PHE A 38 -29.61 -1.49 -15.78
CA PHE A 38 -28.87 -2.67 -15.35
C PHE A 38 -27.36 -2.42 -15.15
N LEU A 39 -26.85 -2.85 -13.99
CA LEU A 39 -25.42 -3.05 -13.75
C LEU A 39 -24.98 -4.38 -14.40
N PRO A 40 -23.82 -4.43 -15.09
CA PRO A 40 -23.25 -5.68 -15.57
C PRO A 40 -22.75 -6.51 -14.39
N THR A 41 -23.22 -7.75 -14.32
CA THR A 41 -22.79 -8.79 -13.39
C THR A 41 -21.31 -9.12 -13.59
N PRO A 42 -20.43 -8.92 -12.59
CA PRO A 42 -19.06 -9.45 -12.64
C PRO A 42 -19.10 -10.97 -12.47
N THR A 43 -18.74 -11.69 -13.53
CA THR A 43 -18.54 -13.14 -13.49
C THR A 43 -17.33 -13.46 -12.62
N ALA A 44 -17.58 -13.97 -11.41
CA ALA A 44 -16.57 -14.55 -10.55
C ALA A 44 -16.07 -15.87 -11.15
N GLY A 45 -14.90 -15.84 -11.79
CA GLY A 45 -14.17 -17.04 -12.19
C GLY A 45 -13.43 -17.65 -10.99
N PRO A 46 -13.54 -18.97 -10.74
CA PRO A 46 -12.86 -19.61 -9.62
C PRO A 46 -11.38 -19.84 -9.98
N SER A 47 -10.48 -19.05 -9.41
CA SER A 47 -9.04 -19.32 -9.47
C SER A 47 -8.68 -20.38 -8.43
N GLY A 48 -8.79 -21.64 -8.84
CA GLY A 48 -8.36 -22.79 -8.07
C GLY A 48 -6.84 -22.90 -8.02
N THR A 49 -6.25 -22.48 -6.91
CA THR A 49 -4.90 -22.89 -6.50
C THR A 49 -5.02 -23.95 -5.42
N SER A 50 -5.07 -25.22 -5.84
CA SER A 50 -5.01 -26.37 -4.94
C SER A 50 -3.59 -26.51 -4.39
N ASN A 51 -3.39 -26.14 -3.13
CA ASN A 51 -2.19 -26.51 -2.38
C ASN A 51 -2.35 -27.98 -1.96
N SER A 52 -1.68 -28.90 -2.67
CA SER A 52 -1.54 -30.28 -2.22
C SER A 52 -0.71 -30.32 -0.95
N ILE A 53 -1.38 -30.36 0.20
CA ILE A 53 -0.78 -30.74 1.49
C ILE A 53 -0.41 -32.22 1.38
N ALA A 54 0.89 -32.50 1.37
CA ALA A 54 1.38 -33.86 1.50
C ALA A 54 1.10 -34.34 2.93
N THR A 55 0.10 -35.20 3.07
CA THR A 55 -0.18 -35.97 4.28
C THR A 55 1.04 -36.83 4.62
N LEU A 56 1.70 -36.53 5.73
CA LEU A 56 2.74 -37.36 6.32
C LEU A 56 2.04 -38.58 6.95
N PRO A 57 2.39 -39.83 6.58
CA PRO A 57 1.80 -40.99 7.23
C PRO A 57 2.38 -41.13 8.64
N ASP A 58 1.52 -40.93 9.64
CA ASP A 58 1.74 -41.31 11.03
C ASP A 58 1.96 -42.83 11.10
N THR A 59 3.24 -43.22 11.07
CA THR A 59 3.64 -44.61 11.34
C THR A 59 3.70 -44.79 12.84
N LEU A 60 2.59 -45.30 13.40
CA LEU A 60 2.47 -45.70 14.79
C LEU A 60 3.33 -46.96 15.04
N GLY A 61 4.61 -46.74 15.35
CA GLY A 61 5.58 -47.79 15.67
C GLY A 61 5.69 -48.05 17.16
N SER A 62 5.17 -49.21 17.58
CA SER A 62 5.26 -49.81 18.92
C SER A 62 6.62 -49.62 19.62
N SER A 63 6.58 -49.09 20.86
CA SER A 63 7.75 -48.91 21.71
C SER A 63 8.04 -50.18 22.51
N VAL A 64 9.00 -50.98 22.05
CA VAL A 64 9.63 -52.03 22.87
C VAL A 64 10.86 -51.41 23.53
N ALA A 65 10.88 -51.40 24.86
CA ALA A 65 12.02 -50.91 25.65
C ALA A 65 13.24 -51.82 25.46
N ALA A 66 14.04 -51.52 24.43
CA ALA A 66 15.37 -52.09 24.25
C ALA A 66 16.38 -51.30 25.09
N LEU A 67 17.25 -52.03 25.79
CA LEU A 67 18.37 -51.49 26.58
C LEU A 67 19.18 -50.45 25.77
N PRO A 68 19.72 -49.40 26.42
CA PRO A 68 20.48 -48.37 25.75
C PRO A 68 21.65 -49.01 24.97
N PRO A 69 21.69 -48.88 23.63
CA PRO A 69 22.82 -49.39 22.86
C PRO A 69 24.09 -48.70 23.37
N ARG A 70 25.09 -49.50 23.74
CA ARG A 70 26.42 -48.98 24.11
C ARG A 70 26.90 -48.04 23.02
N PRO A 71 27.49 -46.87 23.36
CA PRO A 71 27.99 -45.91 22.38
C PRO A 71 29.04 -46.60 21.50
N THR A 72 28.61 -47.09 20.34
CA THR A 72 29.52 -47.51 19.29
C THR A 72 29.91 -46.23 18.61
N VAL A 73 31.19 -45.86 18.74
CA VAL A 73 31.76 -44.68 18.11
C VAL A 73 31.76 -44.92 16.60
N VAL A 74 30.61 -44.66 15.98
CA VAL A 74 30.49 -44.57 14.52
C VAL A 74 31.12 -43.25 14.16
N VAL A 75 32.34 -43.31 13.63
CA VAL A 75 33.01 -42.16 13.04
C VAL A 75 32.20 -41.77 11.80
N ALA A 76 31.28 -40.84 11.95
CA ALA A 76 30.51 -40.28 10.85
C ALA A 76 31.44 -39.43 9.98
N SER A 77 31.79 -39.94 8.80
CA SER A 77 32.53 -39.16 7.81
C SER A 77 31.62 -38.06 7.27
N ARG A 78 31.93 -36.79 7.58
CA ARG A 78 31.27 -35.65 6.96
C ARG A 78 31.60 -35.64 5.46
N SER A 79 30.56 -35.53 4.62
CA SER A 79 30.74 -35.32 3.19
C SER A 79 31.62 -34.08 2.95
N PRO A 80 32.65 -34.15 2.10
CA PRO A 80 33.51 -33.03 1.79
C PRO A 80 32.69 -31.84 1.27
N ILE A 81 32.92 -30.64 1.82
CA ILE A 81 32.34 -29.41 1.31
C ILE A 81 32.91 -29.18 -0.10
N THR A 82 32.01 -29.16 -1.08
CA THR A 82 32.39 -28.89 -2.47
C THR A 82 32.42 -27.38 -2.73
N GLN A 83 33.21 -26.94 -3.71
CA GLN A 83 33.25 -25.55 -4.15
C GLN A 83 31.87 -25.02 -4.56
N ALA A 84 31.03 -25.87 -5.17
CA ALA A 84 29.66 -25.55 -5.51
C ALA A 84 28.80 -25.20 -4.27
N SER A 85 28.95 -25.96 -3.17
CA SER A 85 28.26 -25.68 -1.91
C SER A 85 28.70 -24.35 -1.28
N LEU A 86 29.97 -23.96 -1.41
CA LEU A 86 30.47 -22.66 -0.95
C LEU A 86 29.88 -21.49 -1.76
N ILE A 87 29.81 -21.64 -3.09
CA ILE A 87 29.20 -20.63 -3.97
C ILE A 87 27.71 -20.47 -3.66
N GLN A 88 26.99 -21.58 -3.46
CA GLN A 88 25.56 -21.58 -3.11
C GLN A 88 25.30 -20.93 -1.74
N MET A 89 26.15 -21.17 -0.73
CA MET A 89 26.07 -20.49 0.57
C MET A 89 26.33 -18.98 0.46
N GLY A 90 27.22 -18.56 -0.44
CA GLY A 90 27.46 -17.13 -0.72
C GLY A 90 26.23 -16.43 -1.31
N GLN A 91 25.54 -17.09 -2.25
CA GLN A 91 24.33 -16.55 -2.88
C GLN A 91 23.13 -16.48 -1.92
N LEU A 92 23.01 -17.45 -1.00
CA LEU A 92 21.97 -17.44 0.04
C LEU A 92 22.04 -16.20 0.94
N ARG A 93 23.24 -15.67 1.18
CA ARG A 93 23.42 -14.45 1.99
C ARG A 93 22.98 -13.17 1.27
N GLN A 94 22.98 -13.17 -0.07
CA GLN A 94 22.59 -12.01 -0.90
C GLN A 94 21.10 -12.01 -1.29
N SER A 95 20.41 -13.15 -1.12
CA SER A 95 18.98 -13.29 -1.44
C SER A 95 18.05 -12.37 -0.64
N PRO A 96 18.18 -12.24 0.70
CA PRO A 96 17.31 -11.37 1.49
C PRO A 96 17.42 -9.90 1.10
N ASP A 97 18.65 -9.44 0.84
CA ASP A 97 18.97 -8.06 0.50
C ASP A 97 18.34 -7.66 -0.84
N ARG A 98 18.40 -8.56 -1.84
CA ARG A 98 17.76 -8.35 -3.14
C ARG A 98 16.23 -8.30 -3.04
N ARG A 99 15.62 -9.13 -2.17
CA ARG A 99 14.17 -9.10 -1.95
C ARG A 99 13.72 -7.82 -1.26
N ALA A 100 14.49 -7.34 -0.28
CA ALA A 100 14.22 -6.07 0.38
C ALA A 100 14.28 -4.91 -0.63
N ALA A 101 15.36 -4.80 -1.41
CA ALA A 101 15.51 -3.77 -2.43
C ALA A 101 14.42 -3.81 -3.52
N ASN A 102 14.01 -5.02 -3.96
CA ASN A 102 12.91 -5.16 -4.91
C ASN A 102 11.56 -4.72 -4.32
N LEU A 103 11.33 -4.95 -3.03
CA LEU A 103 10.10 -4.53 -2.36
C LEU A 103 10.08 -3.00 -2.16
N GLU A 104 11.19 -2.43 -1.72
CA GLU A 104 11.38 -0.98 -1.56
C GLU A 104 11.15 -0.23 -2.87
N THR A 105 11.52 -0.82 -4.01
CA THR A 105 11.28 -0.22 -5.34
C THR A 105 9.88 -0.50 -5.88
N SER A 106 9.28 -1.64 -5.58
CA SER A 106 7.95 -2.01 -6.08
C SER A 106 6.79 -1.31 -5.36
N ILE A 107 6.93 -1.01 -4.07
CA ILE A 107 5.85 -0.39 -3.28
C ILE A 107 5.47 1.00 -3.83
N PRO A 108 6.42 1.95 -4.06
CA PRO A 108 6.09 3.26 -4.62
C PRO A 108 5.40 3.17 -5.98
N VAL A 109 5.86 2.25 -6.84
CA VAL A 109 5.30 2.04 -8.19
C VAL A 109 3.85 1.55 -8.11
N MET A 110 3.54 0.64 -7.19
CA MET A 110 2.19 0.13 -6.99
C MET A 110 1.23 1.22 -6.48
N ILE A 111 1.69 2.03 -5.52
CA ILE A 111 0.90 3.14 -4.97
C ILE A 111 0.62 4.17 -6.08
N GLN A 112 1.66 4.60 -6.81
CA GLN A 112 1.53 5.56 -7.91
C GLN A 112 0.57 5.07 -9.00
N THR A 113 0.65 3.79 -9.37
CA THR A 113 -0.23 3.19 -10.37
C THR A 113 -1.69 3.19 -9.89
N THR A 114 -1.91 2.82 -8.62
CA THR A 114 -3.25 2.78 -8.03
C THR A 114 -3.88 4.17 -7.96
N LEU A 115 -3.13 5.17 -7.48
CA LEU A 115 -3.59 6.56 -7.42
C LEU A 115 -3.92 7.11 -8.81
N THR A 116 -3.06 6.82 -9.80
CA THR A 116 -3.29 7.23 -11.19
C THR A 116 -4.60 6.64 -11.73
N ASN A 117 -4.87 5.36 -11.44
CA ASN A 117 -6.10 4.69 -11.86
C ASN A 117 -7.36 5.26 -11.20
N ILE A 118 -7.27 5.85 -10.00
CA ILE A 118 -8.38 6.50 -9.30
C ILE A 118 -8.60 7.94 -9.81
N VAL A 119 -7.52 8.69 -10.00
CA VAL A 119 -7.59 10.11 -10.41
C VAL A 119 -8.04 10.27 -11.87
N ALA A 120 -7.66 9.36 -12.78
CA ALA A 120 -8.03 9.50 -14.19
C ALA A 120 -9.56 9.50 -14.44
N PRO A 121 -10.34 8.54 -13.89
CA PRO A 121 -11.80 8.56 -13.98
C PRO A 121 -12.44 9.80 -13.35
N MET A 122 -11.90 10.32 -12.24
CA MET A 122 -12.39 11.54 -11.60
C MET A 122 -12.23 12.75 -12.52
N LYS A 123 -11.04 12.92 -13.13
CA LYS A 123 -10.79 13.98 -14.10
C LYS A 123 -11.72 13.90 -15.31
N ALA A 124 -11.90 12.70 -15.88
CA ALA A 124 -12.82 12.51 -17.00
C ALA A 124 -14.27 12.86 -16.64
N THR A 125 -14.70 12.59 -15.40
CA THR A 125 -16.04 12.95 -14.92
C THR A 125 -16.19 14.47 -14.77
N ILE A 126 -15.17 15.15 -14.25
CA ILE A 126 -15.13 16.62 -14.15
C ILE A 126 -15.21 17.25 -15.54
N ASP A 127 -14.40 16.77 -16.50
CA ASP A 127 -14.41 17.26 -17.88
C ASP A 127 -15.79 17.06 -18.55
N ALA A 128 -16.45 15.92 -18.29
CA ALA A 128 -17.80 15.66 -18.76
C ALA A 128 -18.84 16.61 -18.15
N PHE A 129 -18.71 16.96 -16.86
CA PHE A 129 -19.58 17.96 -16.24
C PHE A 129 -19.34 19.37 -16.81
N GLU A 130 -18.09 19.77 -17.03
CA GLU A 130 -17.75 21.04 -17.69
C GLU A 130 -18.40 21.13 -19.07
N ALA A 131 -18.32 20.07 -19.88
CA ALA A 131 -18.96 20.02 -21.20
C ALA A 131 -20.50 20.15 -21.13
N ARG A 132 -21.13 19.46 -20.18
CA ARG A 132 -22.59 19.56 -19.97
C ARG A 132 -23.02 20.95 -19.52
N ILE A 133 -22.23 21.60 -18.67
CA ILE A 133 -22.49 22.98 -18.24
C ILE A 133 -22.37 23.94 -19.40
N ALA A 134 -21.32 23.82 -20.23
CA ALA A 134 -21.16 24.64 -21.42
C ALA A 134 -22.37 24.51 -22.37
N MET A 135 -22.88 23.29 -22.55
CA MET A 135 -24.09 23.05 -23.34
C MET A 135 -25.33 23.73 -22.73
N CYS A 136 -25.53 23.62 -21.41
CA CYS A 136 -26.64 24.29 -20.72
C CYS A 136 -26.54 25.83 -20.79
N GLU A 137 -25.34 26.40 -20.69
CA GLU A 137 -25.09 27.84 -20.84
C GLU A 137 -25.46 28.34 -22.24
N CYS A 138 -25.23 27.52 -23.28
CA CYS A 138 -25.60 27.86 -24.66
C CYS A 138 -27.12 27.90 -24.87
N ASP A 139 -27.86 26.97 -24.28
CA ASP A 139 -29.31 26.83 -24.52
C ASP A 139 -30.15 27.80 -23.68
N GLN A 140 -29.77 28.01 -22.41
CA GLN A 140 -30.59 28.73 -21.43
C GLN A 140 -29.97 30.07 -20.98
N GLY A 141 -28.74 30.35 -21.41
CA GLY A 141 -27.94 31.46 -20.90
C GLY A 141 -27.35 31.17 -19.52
N ALA A 142 -26.58 32.13 -19.00
CA ALA A 142 -25.96 32.01 -17.69
C ALA A 142 -27.00 32.26 -16.58
N THR A 143 -27.53 31.17 -16.00
CA THR A 143 -28.34 31.25 -14.78
C THR A 143 -27.45 31.27 -13.53
N TYR A 144 -28.00 31.75 -12.42
CA TYR A 144 -27.30 31.75 -11.12
C TYR A 144 -26.90 30.32 -10.68
N GLU A 145 -27.78 29.35 -10.92
CA GLU A 145 -27.54 27.93 -10.60
C GLU A 145 -26.36 27.36 -11.38
N VAL A 146 -26.33 27.59 -12.70
CA VAL A 146 -25.24 27.12 -13.57
C VAL A 146 -23.91 27.77 -13.20
N THR A 147 -23.93 29.06 -12.86
CA THR A 147 -22.75 29.80 -12.39
C THR A 147 -22.22 29.23 -11.07
N THR A 148 -23.13 28.93 -10.13
CA THR A 148 -22.78 28.34 -8.83
C THR A 148 -22.18 26.95 -9.01
N LEU A 149 -22.81 26.10 -9.82
CA LEU A 149 -22.34 24.75 -10.12
C LEU A 149 -20.96 24.76 -10.79
N LYS A 150 -20.73 25.70 -11.72
CA LYS A 150 -19.44 25.89 -12.39
C LYS A 150 -18.33 26.26 -11.40
N ALA A 151 -18.64 27.13 -10.43
CA ALA A 151 -17.69 27.48 -9.37
C ALA A 151 -17.36 26.26 -8.49
N THR A 152 -18.36 25.43 -8.13
CA THR A 152 -18.16 24.19 -7.39
C THR A 152 -17.28 23.19 -8.15
N ILE A 153 -17.49 23.02 -9.46
CA ILE A 153 -16.65 22.13 -10.28
C ILE A 153 -15.23 22.65 -10.42
N THR A 154 -15.06 23.97 -10.52
CA THR A 154 -13.72 24.60 -10.53
C THR A 154 -13.00 24.32 -9.21
N ALA A 155 -13.68 24.45 -8.07
CA ALA A 155 -13.12 24.10 -6.77
C ALA A 155 -12.73 22.62 -6.70
N LEU A 156 -13.64 21.72 -7.12
CA LEU A 156 -13.37 20.27 -7.15
C LEU A 156 -12.17 19.91 -8.04
N ARG A 157 -12.01 20.58 -9.19
CA ARG A 157 -10.86 20.40 -10.08
C ARG A 157 -9.55 20.76 -9.38
N ASN A 158 -9.54 21.89 -8.68
CA ASN A 158 -8.37 22.32 -7.90
C ASN A 158 -8.05 21.32 -6.79
N ASP A 159 -9.06 20.79 -6.10
CA ASP A 159 -8.86 19.78 -5.04
C ASP A 159 -8.27 18.49 -5.59
N VAL A 160 -8.73 18.02 -6.77
CA VAL A 160 -8.19 16.82 -7.43
C VAL A 160 -6.75 17.04 -7.91
N ASP A 161 -6.43 18.24 -8.39
CA ASP A 161 -5.06 18.59 -8.77
C ASP A 161 -4.14 18.68 -7.53
N GLN A 162 -4.62 19.28 -6.43
CA GLN A 162 -3.89 19.33 -5.16
C GLN A 162 -3.69 17.93 -4.55
N PHE A 163 -4.70 17.06 -4.64
CA PHE A 163 -4.62 15.67 -4.21
C PHE A 163 -3.46 14.95 -4.92
N LYS A 164 -3.36 15.15 -6.24
CA LYS A 164 -2.28 14.57 -7.04
C LYS A 164 -0.91 15.08 -6.59
N ASP A 165 -0.76 16.37 -6.35
CA ASP A 165 0.54 16.96 -6.01
C ASP A 165 0.97 16.63 -4.58
N THR A 166 0.05 16.72 -3.62
CA THR A 166 0.32 16.48 -2.20
C THR A 166 0.61 15.00 -1.94
N ASP A 167 -0.25 14.10 -2.40
CA ASP A 167 -0.14 12.67 -2.11
C ASP A 167 1.07 12.04 -2.82
N MET A 168 1.34 12.43 -4.08
CA MET A 168 2.54 11.96 -4.78
C MET A 168 3.83 12.47 -4.13
N SER A 169 3.86 13.71 -3.62
CA SER A 169 5.06 14.24 -2.94
C SER A 169 5.28 13.58 -1.58
N MET A 170 4.21 13.26 -0.84
CA MET A 170 4.30 12.58 0.45
C MET A 170 4.72 11.11 0.31
N VAL A 171 4.16 10.38 -0.65
CA VAL A 171 4.48 8.96 -0.89
C VAL A 171 5.92 8.79 -1.38
N LEU A 172 6.40 9.69 -2.23
CA LEU A 172 7.77 9.63 -2.72
C LEU A 172 8.80 10.12 -1.71
N GLY A 173 8.34 10.59 -0.53
CA GLY A 173 9.19 10.99 0.57
C GLY A 173 10.40 11.72 0.03
N THR A 174 10.24 13.00 -0.32
CA THR A 174 11.39 13.90 -0.26
C THR A 174 11.92 13.80 1.17
N VAL A 175 12.78 12.81 1.41
CA VAL A 175 13.90 12.91 2.30
C VAL A 175 14.66 14.06 1.68
N GLU A 176 14.25 15.27 2.07
CA GLU A 176 15.11 16.42 2.08
C GLU A 176 16.29 15.94 2.92
N ILE A 177 17.28 15.35 2.25
CA ILE A 177 18.59 15.11 2.81
C ILE A 177 19.04 16.53 3.10
N ALA A 178 18.78 16.99 4.33
CA ALA A 178 19.22 18.28 4.81
C ALA A 178 20.68 18.37 4.40
N ASP A 179 20.97 19.33 3.52
CA ASP A 179 22.27 19.52 2.88
C ASP A 179 23.32 19.46 3.98
N VAL A 180 23.96 18.29 4.13
CA VAL A 180 24.94 18.09 5.18
C VAL A 180 26.07 19.00 4.76
N PRO A 181 26.38 20.07 5.52
CA PRO A 181 27.34 21.07 5.09
C PRO A 181 28.62 20.35 4.70
N GLU A 182 28.98 20.49 3.42
CA GLU A 182 30.14 19.89 2.79
C GLU A 182 31.36 20.25 3.63
N MET A 183 31.81 19.34 4.52
CA MET A 183 33.01 19.57 5.30
C MET A 183 34.19 19.58 4.33
N SER A 184 34.62 20.79 4.01
CA SER A 184 35.80 21.09 3.22
C SER A 184 36.96 20.25 3.74
N SER A 185 37.35 19.23 2.98
CA SER A 185 38.50 18.41 3.30
C SER A 185 39.74 19.29 3.18
N ALA A 186 40.24 19.76 4.31
CA ALA A 186 41.48 20.52 4.40
C ALA A 186 42.60 19.67 3.80
N THR A 187 42.98 19.98 2.57
CA THR A 187 44.17 19.45 1.92
C THR A 187 45.37 20.08 2.59
N THR A 188 45.95 19.38 3.56
CA THR A 188 47.21 19.74 4.21
C THR A 188 48.34 19.63 3.18
N ARG A 189 48.66 20.75 2.54
CA ARG A 189 49.83 20.92 1.68
C ARG A 189 51.07 20.98 2.57
N ASN A 190 51.75 19.85 2.71
CA ASN A 190 53.10 19.77 3.27
C ASN A 190 54.08 20.46 2.31
N GLU A 191 54.55 21.65 2.67
CA GLU A 191 55.74 22.25 2.06
C GLU A 191 56.96 21.81 2.84
N ASP A 192 57.58 20.73 2.33
CA ASP A 192 58.94 20.34 2.64
C ASP A 192 59.88 21.35 1.98
N ARG A 193 60.52 22.22 2.78
CA ARG A 193 61.57 23.11 2.30
C ARG A 193 62.80 23.01 3.19
N VAL A 194 63.77 22.31 2.62
CA VAL A 194 65.18 22.19 2.99
C VAL A 194 65.83 23.56 3.18
N GLN A 195 66.51 23.73 4.32
CA GLN A 195 67.78 24.47 4.40
C GLN A 195 68.65 23.97 5.55
#